data_AF-A0A0H2THW7-F1
#
_entry.id   AF-A0A0H2THW7-F1
#
_cell.length_a   1.000
_cell.length_b   1.000
_cell.length_c   1.000
_cell.angle_alpha   90.00
_cell.angle_beta   90.00
_cell.angle_gamma   90.00
#
_symmetry.space_group_name_H-M   'P 1'
#
loop_
_entity.id
_entity.type
_entity.pdbx_description
1 polymer ?
#
loop_
_entity_poly.entity_id
_entity_poly.type
_entity_poly.pdbx_seq_one_letter_code
_entity_poly.pdbx_strand_id
1 'polypeptide(L)' 'MGREEQVEEREVLESIFPDEITDISETEFRVSITLDVPGEDDGEAEPPVLLLTVQYPEEYPDKPPRLDLAAPQNSTSP' A
#
# COMPACT_ATOMS: atom_id res chain seq x y z
N MET A 1 -12.83 -12.19 -17.04
CA MET A 1 -12.27 -10.86 -17.30
C MET A 1 -11.66 -10.22 -16.04
N GLY A 2 -11.84 -10.75 -14.82
CA GLY A 2 -11.26 -10.11 -13.62
C GLY A 2 -9.78 -10.39 -13.32
N ARG A 3 -9.29 -11.64 -13.50
CA ARG A 3 -7.93 -12.00 -13.08
C ARG A 3 -6.80 -11.42 -13.94
N GLU A 4 -6.97 -11.36 -15.26
CA GLU A 4 -5.96 -10.78 -16.15
C GLU A 4 -5.80 -9.27 -15.85
N GLU A 5 -6.91 -8.58 -15.58
CA GLU A 5 -6.91 -7.16 -15.22
C GLU A 5 -6.24 -6.88 -13.87
N GLN A 6 -6.44 -7.76 -12.87
CA GLN A 6 -5.71 -7.70 -11.59
C GLN A 6 -4.20 -7.83 -11.77
N VAL A 7 -3.77 -8.72 -12.68
CA VAL A 7 -2.36 -8.95 -12.95
C VAL A 7 -1.75 -7.75 -13.67
N GLU A 8 -2.43 -7.22 -14.70
CA GLU A 8 -1.97 -6.01 -15.41
C GLU A 8 -1.86 -4.81 -14.47
N GLU A 9 -2.85 -4.57 -13.61
CA GLU A 9 -2.79 -3.50 -12.61
C GLU A 9 -1.63 -3.70 -11.63
N ARG A 10 -1.39 -4.94 -11.20
CA ARG A 10 -0.26 -5.28 -10.30
C ARG A 10 1.09 -5.03 -10.97
N GLU A 11 1.26 -5.40 -12.23
CA GLU A 11 2.50 -5.14 -12.98
C GLU A 11 2.77 -3.62 -13.11
N VAL A 12 1.72 -2.83 -13.32
CA VAL A 12 1.83 -1.37 -13.34
C VAL A 12 2.23 -0.83 -11.96
N LEU A 13 1.61 -1.32 -10.89
CA LEU A 13 1.93 -0.91 -9.51
C LEU A 13 3.35 -1.28 -9.12
N GLU A 14 3.83 -2.48 -9.44
CA GLU A 14 5.22 -2.91 -9.24
C GLU A 14 6.20 -2.01 -9.99
N SER A 15 5.82 -1.50 -11.18
CA SER A 15 6.66 -0.56 -11.93
C SER A 15 6.69 0.84 -11.33
N ILE A 16 5.64 1.28 -10.65
CA ILE A 16 5.54 2.64 -10.08
C ILE A 16 6.13 2.69 -8.67
N PHE A 17 5.95 1.61 -7.89
CA PHE A 17 6.29 1.51 -6.48
C PHE A 17 7.12 0.24 -6.18
N PRO A 18 8.31 0.11 -6.80
CA PRO A 18 9.10 -1.14 -6.74
C PRO A 18 9.64 -1.44 -5.34
N ASP A 19 9.89 -0.41 -4.53
CA ASP A 19 10.51 -0.54 -3.20
C ASP A 19 9.47 -0.47 -2.07
N GLU A 20 8.27 0.05 -2.36
CA GLU A 20 7.21 0.28 -1.38
C GLU A 20 6.20 -0.88 -1.29
N ILE A 21 6.13 -1.72 -2.32
CA ILE A 21 5.21 -2.86 -2.37
C ILE A 21 5.86 -4.11 -1.76
N THR A 22 5.09 -4.81 -0.92
CA THR A 22 5.43 -6.10 -0.35
C THR A 22 4.33 -7.10 -0.68
N ASP A 23 4.65 -8.11 -1.48
CA ASP A 23 3.72 -9.21 -1.77
C ASP A 23 3.47 -10.07 -0.53
N ILE A 24 2.19 -10.30 -0.24
CA ILE A 24 1.75 -11.22 0.83
C ILE A 24 1.24 -12.53 0.19
N SER A 25 0.47 -12.42 -0.89
CA SER A 25 -0.05 -13.53 -1.69
C SER A 25 -0.41 -13.08 -3.11
N GLU A 26 -0.88 -14.00 -3.96
CA GLU A 26 -1.31 -13.69 -5.34
C GLU A 26 -2.43 -12.62 -5.42
N THR A 27 -3.23 -12.48 -4.36
CA THR A 27 -4.36 -11.53 -4.31
C THR A 27 -4.24 -10.53 -3.17
N GLU A 28 -3.09 -10.49 -2.49
CA GLU A 28 -2.89 -9.61 -1.33
C GLU A 28 -1.48 -9.06 -1.32
N PHE A 29 -1.36 -7.75 -1.16
CA PHE A 29 -0.08 -7.07 -1.07
C PHE A 29 -0.22 -5.88 -0.11
N ARG A 30 0.92 -5.40 0.37
CA ARG A 30 1.00 -4.23 1.24
C ARG A 30 1.82 -3.15 0.59
N VAL A 31 1.32 -1.93 0.61
CA VAL A 31 2.00 -0.72 0.13
C VAL A 31 2.44 0.10 1.34
N SER A 32 3.71 0.50 1.37
CA SER A 32 4.24 1.42 2.37
C SER A 32 4.22 2.83 1.80
N ILE A 33 3.41 3.72 2.38
CA ILE A 33 3.16 5.07 1.89
C ILE A 33 3.78 6.07 2.84
N THR A 34 4.81 6.79 2.39
CA THR A 34 5.37 7.93 3.13
C THR A 34 4.44 9.12 2.97
N LEU A 35 3.99 9.72 4.08
CA LEU A 35 3.05 10.84 4.07
C LEU A 35 3.78 12.18 4.13
N ASP A 36 3.47 13.08 3.21
CA ASP A 36 3.90 14.48 3.28
C ASP A 36 2.95 15.27 4.19
N VAL A 37 3.41 15.65 5.38
CA VAL A 37 2.60 16.42 6.34
C VAL A 37 2.85 17.92 6.14
N PRO A 38 1.83 18.72 5.77
CA PRO A 38 2.00 20.15 5.56
C PRO A 38 2.29 20.85 6.89
N GLY A 39 3.48 21.43 7.03
CA GLY A 39 3.91 22.20 8.21
C GLY A 39 5.05 21.58 9.02
N GLU A 40 5.50 20.36 8.69
CA GLU A 40 6.72 19.75 9.23
C GLU A 40 7.94 20.04 8.33
N ASP A 41 8.18 21.33 8.03
CA ASP A 41 9.34 21.80 7.24
C ASP A 41 10.57 22.10 8.13
N ASP A 42 10.47 21.91 9.45
CA ASP A 42 11.55 22.16 10.43
C ASP A 42 12.55 21.00 10.56
N GLY A 43 12.94 20.40 9.43
CA GLY A 43 14.24 19.75 9.20
C GLY A 43 14.64 18.49 9.98
N GLU A 44 13.86 18.04 10.97
CA GLU A 44 14.35 17.04 11.94
C GLU A 44 13.45 15.81 12.18
N ALA A 45 12.22 15.75 11.65
CA ALA A 45 11.33 14.60 11.80
C ALA A 45 11.24 13.78 10.50
N GLU A 46 11.43 12.47 10.59
CA GLU A 46 11.14 11.55 9.48
C GLU A 46 9.61 11.54 9.21
N PRO A 47 9.18 11.68 7.94
CA PRO A 47 7.76 11.68 7.61
C PRO A 47 7.08 10.37 8.04
N PRO A 48 5.86 10.44 8.57
CA PRO A 48 5.16 9.25 9.03
C PRO A 48 4.87 8.32 7.84
N VAL A 49 5.15 7.04 8.02
CA VAL A 49 4.82 6.00 7.03
C VAL A 49 3.50 5.35 7.42
N LEU A 50 2.64 5.11 6.43
CA LEU A 50 1.37 4.40 6.54
C LEU A 50 1.47 3.08 5.78
N LEU A 51 0.91 2.01 6.34
CA LEU A 51 0.84 0.72 5.67
C LEU A 51 -0.57 0.50 5.15
N LEU A 52 -0.71 0.36 3.83
CA LEU A 52 -1.96 0.04 3.17
C LEU A 52 -1.93 -1.42 2.71
N THR A 53 -2.75 -2.28 3.31
CA THR A 53 -2.95 -3.64 2.81
C THR A 53 -4.11 -3.64 1.80
N VAL A 54 -3.86 -4.20 0.62
CA VAL A 54 -4.82 -4.34 -0.47
C VAL A 54 -5.09 -5.82 -0.68
N GLN A 55 -6.36 -6.21 -0.67
CA GLN A 55 -6.78 -7.58 -0.94
C GLN A 55 -7.86 -7.60 -2.03
N TYR A 56 -7.55 -8.26 -3.15
CA TYR A 56 -8.49 -8.43 -4.26
C TYR A 56 -9.46 -9.59 -3.97
N PRO A 57 -10.79 -9.36 -3.96
CA PRO A 57 -11.76 -10.44 -3.96
C PRO A 57 -11.77 -11.15 -5.33
N GLU A 58 -12.26 -12.39 -5.35
CA GLU A 58 -12.40 -13.16 -6.60
C GLU A 58 -13.29 -12.47 -7.64
N GLU A 59 -14.23 -11.66 -7.16
CA GLU A 59 -15.17 -10.89 -7.98
C GLU A 59 -14.61 -9.53 -8.43
N TYR A 60 -13.34 -9.19 -8.17
CA TYR A 60 -12.74 -7.95 -8.68
C TYR A 60 -12.60 -7.99 -10.21
N PRO A 61 -12.94 -6.92 -10.95
CA PRO A 61 -13.27 -5.57 -10.47
C PRO A 61 -14.74 -5.31 -10.13
N ASP A 62 -15.66 -6.25 -10.35
CA ASP A 62 -17.10 -6.10 -10.07
C ASP A 62 -17.37 -5.80 -8.57
N LYS A 63 -16.49 -6.30 -7.69
CA LYS A 63 -16.48 -5.99 -6.26
C LYS A 63 -15.19 -5.24 -5.87
N PRO A 64 -15.28 -4.17 -5.06
CA PRO A 64 -14.11 -3.40 -4.67
C PRO A 64 -13.13 -4.22 -3.82
N PRO A 65 -11.83 -3.88 -3.86
CA PRO A 65 -10.83 -4.52 -3.03
C PRO A 65 -11.07 -4.16 -1.56
N ARG A 66 -10.60 -5.03 -0.68
CA ARG A 66 -10.55 -4.72 0.74
C ARG A 66 -9.28 -3.94 1.02
N LEU A 67 -9.44 -2.77 1.63
CA LEU A 67 -8.35 -1.88 2.03
C LEU A 67 -8.28 -1.85 3.57
N ASP A 68 -7.08 -2.06 4.11
CA ASP A 68 -6.82 -1.98 5.54
C ASP A 68 -5.62 -1.06 5.79
N LEU A 69 -5.71 -0.22 6.83
CA LEU A 69 -4.69 0.77 7.16
C LEU A 69 -4.08 0.45 8.52
N ALA A 70 -2.75 0.38 8.56
CA ALA A 70 -2.00 0.17 9.78
C ALA A 70 -0.85 1.17 9.90
N ALA A 71 -0.52 1.54 11.14
CA ALA A 71 0.75 2.20 11.43
C ALA A 71 1.88 1.16 11.42
N PRO A 72 3.10 1.51 10.97
CA PRO A 72 4.25 0.64 11.12
C PRO A 72 4.49 0.36 12.60
N GLN A 73 4.73 -0.92 12.90
CA GLN A 73 4.89 -1.49 14.23
C GLN A 73 6.18 -1.05 14.98
N ASN A 74 6.76 0.09 14.58
CA ASN A 74 7.89 0.72 15.26
C ASN A 74 7.58 2.17 15.69
N SER A 75 6.31 2.47 15.98
CA SER A 75 6.00 3.62 16.83
C SER A 75 6.41 3.26 18.26
N THR A 76 7.68 3.44 18.58
CA THR A 76 8.12 3.66 19.96
C THR A 76 7.21 4.74 20.52
N SER A 77 6.25 4.34 21.35
CA SER A 77 5.50 5.27 22.17
C SER A 77 6.51 5.97 23.11
N PRO A 78 6.39 7.29 23.33
CA PRO A 78 7.24 8.03 24.24
C PRO A 78 7.11 7.56 25.70
#